data_AF-A0A0F9FP12-F1
#
_entry.id   AF-A0A0F9FP12-F1
#
_cell.length_a   1.000
_cell.length_b   1.000
_cell.length_c   1.000
_cell.angle_alpha   90.00
_cell.angle_beta   90.00
_cell.angle_gamma   90.00
#
_symmetry.space_group_name_H-M   'P 1'
#
loop_
_entity.id
_entity.type
_entity.pdbx_description
1 polymer ?
#
loop_
_entity_poly.entity_id
_entity_poly.type
_entity_poly.pdbx_seq_one_letter_code
_entity_poly.pdbx_strand_id
1 'polypeptide(L)'
;MRGGYHAVILSDVHVDRKGTTSEYRVAKNYIKRNKPDKIVLAGDFAENEPLSHWLLSKKVRIKSSTHKDECSAIKKELDFLQKHCGQLIYLEGNHENWTLQYLEEHPELEGIIDYPSMLNLDERGVEWVPQHELYWLGKLAVTHG
;
A
#
# COMPACT_ATOMS: atom_id res chain seq x y z
N MET A 1 13.30 8.78 28.36
CA MET A 1 13.00 9.48 27.11
C MET A 1 13.63 8.67 25.98
N ARG A 2 12.87 8.25 24.96
CA ARG A 2 13.49 7.61 23.77
C ARG A 2 14.12 8.74 22.96
N GLY A 3 15.46 8.80 22.95
CA GLY A 3 16.23 9.78 22.19
C GLY A 3 16.67 9.15 20.88
N GLY A 4 15.95 9.43 19.80
CA GLY A 4 16.24 8.93 18.46
C GLY A 4 15.01 9.01 17.57
N TYR A 5 15.21 9.13 16.26
CA TYR A 5 14.15 9.01 15.26
C TYR A 5 14.01 7.53 14.87
N HIS A 6 12.80 6.98 14.98
CA HIS A 6 12.51 5.58 14.72
C HIS A 6 11.58 5.45 13.52
N ALA A 7 12.05 4.75 12.49
CA ALA A 7 11.23 4.40 11.35
C ALA A 7 11.07 2.88 11.25
N VAL A 8 9.92 2.45 10.73
CA VAL A 8 9.68 1.06 10.31
C VAL A 8 9.41 1.06 8.82
N ILE A 9 10.11 0.18 8.10
CA ILE A 9 9.91 -0.03 6.66
C ILE A 9 9.25 -1.39 6.50
N LEU A 10 8.15 -1.44 5.75
CA LEU A 10 7.40 -2.64 5.43
C LEU A 10 7.40 -2.79 3.92
N SER A 11 7.89 -3.91 3.41
CA SER A 11 7.94 -4.22 1.97
C SER A 11 7.15 -5.51 1.73
N ASP A 12 6.48 -5.62 0.58
CA ASP A 12 5.89 -6.88 0.10
C ASP A 12 4.96 -7.52 1.14
N VAL A 13 4.01 -6.74 1.66
CA VAL A 13 3.09 -7.19 2.71
C VAL A 13 1.92 -7.98 2.10
N HIS A 14 1.52 -7.66 0.87
CA HIS A 14 0.49 -8.38 0.12
C HIS A 14 -0.83 -8.55 0.90
N VAL A 15 -1.44 -7.44 1.31
CA VAL A 15 -2.77 -7.44 1.91
C VAL A 15 -3.79 -7.75 0.82
N ASP A 16 -4.53 -8.85 1.01
CA ASP A 16 -5.61 -9.26 0.11
C ASP A 16 -6.98 -9.11 0.80
N ARG A 17 -8.05 -9.43 0.07
CA ARG A 17 -9.42 -9.43 0.62
C ARG A 17 -9.64 -10.38 1.81
N LYS A 18 -8.81 -11.43 1.97
CA LYS A 18 -8.89 -12.38 3.09
C LYS A 18 -8.17 -11.83 4.32
N GLY A 19 -7.36 -10.80 4.15
CA GLY A 19 -6.73 -10.02 5.20
C GLY A 19 -5.22 -10.08 5.10
N THR A 20 -4.57 -10.31 6.25
CA THR A 20 -3.12 -10.18 6.37
C THR A 20 -2.45 -11.48 6.79
N THR A 21 -1.18 -11.63 6.45
CA THR A 21 -0.34 -12.77 6.82
C THR A 21 -0.01 -12.84 8.31
N SER A 22 0.52 -13.98 8.76
CA SER A 22 0.87 -14.20 10.16
C SER A 22 2.10 -13.40 10.60
N GLU A 23 3.01 -13.19 9.65
CA GLU A 23 4.27 -12.49 9.68
C GLU A 23 4.01 -11.00 9.89
N TYR A 24 3.08 -10.43 9.11
CA TYR A 24 2.67 -9.04 9.29
C TYR A 24 2.06 -8.78 10.68
N ARG A 25 1.35 -9.75 11.28
CA ARG A 25 0.85 -9.59 12.66
C ARG A 25 1.97 -9.41 13.69
N VAL A 26 3.15 -10.01 13.46
CA VAL A 26 4.33 -9.79 14.32
C VAL A 26 4.83 -8.35 14.18
N ALA A 27 4.92 -7.85 12.94
CA ALA A 27 5.26 -6.45 12.66
C ALA A 27 4.26 -5.47 13.30
N LYS A 28 2.95 -5.73 13.19
CA LYS A 28 1.90 -4.95 13.85
C LYS A 28 2.08 -4.89 15.37
N ASN A 29 2.44 -6.00 16.00
CA ASN A 29 2.72 -6.03 17.44
C ASN A 29 3.94 -5.18 17.80
N TYR A 30 4.99 -5.21 16.97
CA TYR A 30 6.15 -4.33 17.13
C TYR A 30 5.77 -2.85 17.00
N ILE A 31 5.03 -2.49 15.94
CA ILE A 31 4.56 -1.12 15.67
C ILE A 31 3.73 -0.60 16.84
N LYS A 32 2.74 -1.39 17.30
CA LYS A 32 1.86 -1.02 18.42
C LYS A 32 2.63 -0.73 19.72
N ARG A 33 3.67 -1.53 20.01
CA ARG A 33 4.49 -1.40 21.21
C ARG A 33 5.47 -0.22 21.12
N ASN A 34 6.07 -0.01 19.95
CA ASN A 34 7.18 0.91 19.79
C ASN A 34 6.77 2.30 19.29
N LYS A 35 5.62 2.41 18.63
CA LYS A 35 5.07 3.65 18.06
C LYS A 35 6.11 4.46 17.28
N PRO A 36 6.57 3.98 16.11
CA PRO A 36 7.60 4.66 15.34
C PRO A 36 7.14 6.07 14.92
N ASP A 37 8.10 6.97 14.73
CA ASP A 37 7.83 8.31 14.22
C ASP A 37 7.34 8.26 12.78
N LYS A 38 7.83 7.28 12.01
CA LYS A 38 7.45 7.08 10.61
C LYS A 38 7.30 5.60 10.24
N ILE A 39 6.32 5.33 9.40
CA ILE A 39 6.18 4.05 8.69
C ILE A 39 6.29 4.33 7.19
N VAL A 40 7.08 3.52 6.51
CA VAL A 40 7.20 3.53 5.04
C VAL A 40 6.72 2.18 4.53
N LEU A 41 5.64 2.18 3.75
CA LEU A 41 5.22 1.05 2.94
C LEU A 41 6.04 1.13 1.65
N ALA A 42 6.97 0.22 1.45
CA ALA A 42 8.00 0.25 0.41
C ALA A 42 7.60 -0.53 -0.84
N GLY A 43 6.33 -0.42 -1.26
CA GLY A 43 5.77 -1.18 -2.38
C GLY A 43 5.10 -2.49 -1.98
N ASP A 44 4.22 -2.96 -2.86
CA ASP A 44 3.50 -4.24 -2.80
C ASP A 44 2.83 -4.47 -1.44
N PHE A 45 2.16 -3.43 -0.95
CA PHE A 45 1.35 -3.53 0.27
C PHE A 45 -0.03 -4.12 -0.04
N ALA A 46 -0.54 -3.87 -1.24
CA ALA A 46 -1.71 -4.49 -1.83
C ALA A 46 -1.33 -5.72 -2.65
N GLU A 47 -2.15 -6.77 -2.60
CA GLU A 47 -1.94 -7.94 -3.47
C GLU A 47 -2.37 -7.68 -4.91
N ASN A 48 -3.48 -6.99 -5.15
CA ASN A 48 -4.02 -6.60 -6.46
C ASN A 48 -4.00 -7.69 -7.57
N GLU A 49 -3.92 -8.99 -7.20
CA GLU A 49 -3.85 -10.12 -8.13
C GLU A 49 -4.90 -10.02 -9.27
N PRO A 50 -6.16 -9.60 -9.01
CA PRO A 50 -7.16 -9.53 -10.05
C PRO A 50 -6.78 -8.59 -11.21
N LEU A 51 -6.13 -7.46 -10.96
CA LEU A 51 -5.75 -6.52 -12.03
C LEU A 51 -4.42 -6.88 -12.70
N SER A 52 -3.77 -7.97 -12.30
CA SER A 52 -2.51 -8.38 -12.94
C SER A 52 -2.68 -8.66 -14.44
N HIS A 53 -1.77 -8.12 -15.25
CA HIS A 53 -1.71 -8.35 -16.70
C HIS A 53 -1.58 -9.84 -17.05
N TRP A 54 -1.02 -10.64 -16.14
CA TRP A 54 -0.91 -12.09 -16.26
C TRP A 54 -2.26 -12.82 -16.25
N LEU A 55 -3.26 -12.29 -15.53
CA LEU A 55 -4.61 -12.84 -15.49
C LEU A 55 -5.53 -12.21 -16.54
N LEU A 56 -5.35 -10.91 -16.83
CA LEU A 56 -6.08 -10.22 -17.89
C LEU A 56 -5.82 -10.84 -19.26
N SER A 57 -4.57 -11.21 -19.55
CA SER A 57 -4.20 -11.92 -20.79
C SER A 57 -4.90 -13.28 -20.94
N LYS A 58 -5.37 -13.88 -19.84
CA LYS A 58 -6.13 -15.14 -19.83
C LYS A 58 -7.65 -14.95 -19.92
N LYS A 59 -8.14 -13.72 -20.11
CA LYS A 59 -9.58 -13.37 -20.16
C LYS A 59 -10.37 -13.85 -18.94
N VAL A 60 -9.72 -13.95 -17.78
CA VAL A 60 -10.41 -14.31 -16.53
C VAL A 60 -11.32 -13.14 -16.16
N ARG A 61 -12.62 -13.38 -16.03
CA ARG A 61 -13.58 -12.35 -15.58
C ARG A 61 -13.31 -12.00 -14.13
N ILE A 62 -12.64 -10.89 -13.90
CA ILE A 62 -12.43 -10.31 -12.58
C ILE A 62 -13.77 -9.74 -12.10
N LYS A 63 -14.22 -10.19 -10.94
CA LYS A 63 -15.37 -9.55 -10.28
C LYS A 63 -14.90 -8.22 -9.69
N SER A 64 -15.51 -7.11 -10.10
CA SER A 64 -15.22 -5.76 -9.59
C SER A 64 -15.32 -5.63 -8.07
N SER A 65 -16.11 -6.50 -7.41
CA SER A 65 -16.17 -6.58 -5.95
C SER A 65 -14.81 -6.91 -5.31
N THR A 66 -13.92 -7.60 -6.04
CA THR A 66 -12.64 -8.10 -5.49
C THR A 66 -11.68 -6.96 -5.16
N HIS A 67 -11.52 -5.98 -6.07
CA HIS A 67 -10.65 -4.81 -5.86
C HIS A 67 -11.16 -3.94 -4.70
N LYS A 68 -12.47 -3.67 -4.68
CA LYS A 68 -13.10 -2.87 -3.63
C LYS A 68 -12.99 -3.52 -2.24
N ASP A 69 -13.16 -4.84 -2.16
CA ASP A 69 -13.01 -5.60 -0.92
C ASP A 69 -11.56 -5.54 -0.41
N GLU A 70 -10.58 -5.63 -1.32
CA GLU A 70 -9.16 -5.48 -0.99
C GLU A 70 -8.83 -4.06 -0.51
N CYS A 71 -9.25 -3.01 -1.23
CA CYS A 71 -9.08 -1.63 -0.77
C CYS A 71 -9.72 -1.42 0.62
N SER A 72 -10.84 -2.10 0.91
CA SER A 72 -11.47 -2.06 2.23
C SER A 72 -10.65 -2.76 3.31
N ALA A 73 -9.91 -3.83 2.99
CA ALA A 73 -8.96 -4.46 3.89
C ALA A 73 -7.75 -3.55 4.13
N ILE A 74 -7.18 -2.96 3.07
CA ILE A 74 -6.07 -2.03 3.14
C ILE A 74 -6.43 -0.81 3.98
N LYS A 75 -7.61 -0.21 3.79
CA LYS A 75 -8.08 0.92 4.63
C LYS A 75 -8.02 0.61 6.12
N LYS A 76 -8.44 -0.59 6.54
CA LYS A 76 -8.39 -1.02 7.95
C LYS A 76 -6.94 -1.11 8.45
N GLU A 77 -6.02 -1.51 7.58
CA GLU A 77 -4.60 -1.56 7.90
C GLU A 77 -3.98 -0.16 7.95
N LEU A 78 -4.34 0.75 7.04
CA LEU A 78 -3.95 2.15 7.14
C LEU A 78 -4.45 2.79 8.44
N ASP A 79 -5.71 2.56 8.81
CA ASP A 79 -6.28 3.04 10.09
C ASP A 79 -5.46 2.53 11.29
N PHE A 80 -5.03 1.26 11.25
CA PHE A 80 -4.18 0.69 12.29
C PHE A 80 -2.79 1.34 12.32
N LEU A 81 -2.15 1.52 11.16
CA LEU A 81 -0.81 2.09 11.06
C LEU A 81 -0.79 3.56 11.51
N GLN A 82 -1.71 4.37 10.99
CA GLN A 82 -1.83 5.80 11.33
C GLN A 82 -2.13 6.02 12.82
N LYS A 83 -2.85 5.11 13.48
CA LYS A 83 -3.07 5.15 14.93
C LYS A 83 -1.78 4.92 15.74
N HIS A 84 -0.77 4.30 15.13
CA HIS A 84 0.42 3.82 15.80
C HIS A 84 1.74 4.40 15.26
N CYS A 85 1.70 5.38 14.34
CA CYS A 85 2.87 6.12 13.91
C CYS A 85 2.61 7.62 13.81
N GLY A 86 3.68 8.42 13.72
CA GLY A 86 3.57 9.87 13.50
C GLY A 86 3.26 10.23 12.04
N GLN A 87 3.93 9.58 11.09
CA GLN A 87 3.75 9.80 9.65
C GLN A 87 3.74 8.46 8.90
N LEU A 88 2.88 8.34 7.88
CA LEU A 88 2.79 7.17 7.02
C LEU A 88 3.09 7.59 5.57
N ILE A 89 4.01 6.86 4.93
CA ILE A 89 4.40 7.03 3.54
C ILE A 89 4.05 5.73 2.82
N TYR A 90 3.52 5.83 1.61
CA TYR A 90 3.14 4.70 0.79
C TYR A 90 3.79 4.83 -0.59
N LEU A 91 4.82 4.03 -0.82
CA LEU A 91 5.44 3.85 -2.12
C LEU A 91 4.63 2.82 -2.90
N GLU A 92 4.36 3.14 -4.15
CA GLU A 92 3.73 2.26 -5.12
C GLU A 92 4.70 1.13 -5.50
N GLY A 93 4.22 -0.12 -5.41
CA GLY A 93 4.90 -1.27 -5.96
C GLY A 93 4.32 -1.69 -7.31
N ASN A 94 4.85 -2.77 -7.87
CA ASN A 94 4.35 -3.26 -9.16
C ASN A 94 2.93 -3.83 -9.05
N HIS A 95 2.53 -4.33 -7.87
CA HIS A 95 1.17 -4.80 -7.64
C HIS A 95 0.16 -3.65 -7.69
N GLU A 96 0.47 -2.51 -7.08
CA GLU A 96 -0.40 -1.34 -7.18
C GLU A 96 -0.45 -0.76 -8.60
N ASN A 97 0.70 -0.70 -9.29
CA ASN A 97 0.85 -0.16 -10.64
C ASN A 97 0.06 -0.94 -11.72
N TRP A 98 -0.34 -2.20 -11.47
CA TRP A 98 -1.28 -2.90 -12.37
C TRP A 98 -2.60 -2.15 -12.55
N THR A 99 -3.00 -1.36 -11.55
CA THR A 99 -4.18 -0.48 -11.67
C THR A 99 -3.96 0.62 -12.70
N LEU A 100 -2.79 1.25 -12.70
CA LEU A 100 -2.46 2.30 -13.66
C LEU A 100 -2.41 1.74 -15.09
N GLN A 101 -1.76 0.60 -15.27
CA GLN A 101 -1.72 -0.08 -16.57
C GLN A 101 -3.13 -0.51 -17.05
N TYR A 102 -4.03 -0.91 -16.14
CA TYR A 102 -5.43 -1.14 -16.49
C TYR A 102 -6.16 0.16 -16.89
N LEU A 103 -5.86 1.27 -16.22
CA LEU A 103 -6.40 2.59 -16.55
C LEU A 103 -5.92 3.12 -17.90
N GLU A 104 -4.73 2.74 -18.37
CA GLU A 104 -4.27 3.07 -19.73
C GLU A 104 -5.20 2.50 -20.81
N GLU A 105 -5.78 1.32 -20.57
CA GLU A 105 -6.78 0.70 -21.46
C GLU A 105 -8.21 1.19 -21.18
N HIS A 106 -8.46 1.73 -19.98
CA HIS A 106 -9.78 2.13 -19.47
C HIS A 106 -9.75 3.51 -18.79
N PRO A 107 -9.42 4.60 -19.51
CA PRO A 107 -9.23 5.93 -18.92
C PRO A 107 -10.51 6.49 -18.30
N GLU A 108 -11.69 6.00 -18.69
CA GLU A 108 -12.98 6.38 -18.09
C GLU A 108 -13.11 5.99 -16.61
N LEU A 109 -12.20 5.18 -16.07
CA LEU A 109 -12.17 4.74 -14.68
C LEU A 109 -11.16 5.51 -13.81
N GLU A 110 -10.50 6.53 -14.35
CA GLU A 110 -9.60 7.40 -13.59
C GLU A 110 -10.34 8.06 -12.42
N GLY A 111 -9.74 8.09 -11.23
CA GLY A 111 -10.36 8.57 -10.00
C GLY A 111 -11.36 7.60 -9.35
N ILE A 112 -11.66 6.46 -10.01
CA ILE A 112 -12.63 5.47 -9.53
C ILE A 112 -11.96 4.24 -8.96
N ILE A 113 -10.87 3.78 -9.57
CA ILE A 113 -10.21 2.51 -9.19
C ILE A 113 -8.76 2.67 -8.74
N ASP A 114 -8.15 3.85 -8.92
CA ASP A 114 -6.77 4.12 -8.51
C ASP A 114 -6.63 4.10 -6.98
N TYR A 115 -5.49 3.62 -6.49
CA TYR A 115 -5.25 3.48 -5.05
C TYR A 115 -5.30 4.80 -4.28
N PRO A 116 -4.70 5.92 -4.75
CA PRO A 116 -4.80 7.20 -4.05
C PRO A 116 -6.24 7.62 -3.75
N SER A 117 -7.12 7.56 -4.75
CA SER A 117 -8.54 7.91 -4.60
C SER A 117 -9.31 6.85 -3.81
N MET A 118 -9.13 5.56 -4.16
CA MET A 118 -9.83 4.46 -3.51
C MET A 118 -9.48 4.31 -2.04
N LEU A 119 -8.27 4.68 -1.62
CA LEU A 119 -7.80 4.61 -0.23
C LEU A 119 -7.98 5.93 0.53
N ASN A 120 -8.35 7.02 -0.15
CA ASN A 120 -8.48 8.37 0.43
C ASN A 120 -7.14 8.86 1.02
N LEU A 121 -6.03 8.73 0.29
CA LEU A 121 -4.70 8.98 0.84
C LEU A 121 -4.48 10.47 1.18
N ASP A 122 -4.98 11.38 0.35
CA ASP A 122 -4.88 12.83 0.59
C ASP A 122 -5.63 13.23 1.87
N GLU A 123 -6.88 12.78 2.04
CA GLU A 123 -7.66 13.08 3.24
C GLU A 123 -7.07 12.44 4.51
N ARG A 124 -6.32 11.35 4.34
CA ARG A 124 -5.57 10.69 5.42
C ARG A 124 -4.24 11.37 5.74
N GLY A 125 -3.74 12.26 4.89
CA GLY A 125 -2.38 12.80 4.99
C GLY A 125 -1.30 11.71 4.81
N VAL A 126 -1.59 10.70 3.99
CA VAL A 126 -0.61 9.66 3.62
C VAL A 126 0.08 10.11 2.34
N GLU A 127 1.40 10.23 2.39
CA GLU A 127 2.20 10.60 1.23
C GLU A 127 2.30 9.41 0.26
N TRP A 128 1.81 9.59 -0.97
CA TRP A 128 1.95 8.61 -2.05
C TRP A 128 3.21 8.90 -2.86
N VAL A 129 4.05 7.88 -3.08
CA VAL A 129 5.26 7.97 -3.88
C VAL A 129 5.11 7.01 -5.07
N PRO A 130 5.00 7.51 -6.31
CA PRO A 130 4.82 6.66 -7.49
C PRO A 130 5.96 5.67 -7.71
N GLN A 131 5.68 4.63 -8.51
CA GLN A 131 6.68 3.60 -8.83
C GLN A 131 7.91 4.24 -9.50
N HIS A 132 9.10 3.70 -9.22
CA HIS A 132 10.41 4.17 -9.71
C HIS A 132 10.90 5.50 -9.14
N GLU A 133 10.12 6.18 -8.30
CA GLU A 133 10.59 7.33 -7.54
C GLU A 133 11.37 6.90 -6.29
N LEU A 134 12.28 7.77 -5.83
CA LEU A 134 13.06 7.56 -4.62
C LEU A 134 12.46 8.34 -3.45
N TYR A 135 12.13 7.64 -2.37
CA TYR A 135 11.82 8.26 -1.09
C TYR A 135 13.06 8.32 -0.19
N TRP A 136 13.45 9.52 0.23
CA TRP A 136 14.63 9.70 1.09
C TRP A 136 14.24 9.75 2.58
N LEU A 137 14.63 8.71 3.31
CA LEU A 137 14.56 8.64 4.76
C LEU A 137 15.90 9.06 5.37
N GLY A 138 16.11 10.37 5.51
CA GLY A 138 17.39 10.93 5.92
C GLY A 138 18.45 10.70 4.84
N LYS A 139 19.38 9.76 5.08
CA LYS A 139 20.41 9.36 4.11
C LYS A 139 20.12 8.03 3.40
N LEU A 140 19.02 7.37 3.75
CA LEU A 140 18.58 6.11 3.16
C LEU A 140 17.60 6.39 2.03
N ALA A 141 17.92 5.99 0.80
CA ALA A 141 16.96 5.96 -0.30
C ALA A 141 16.12 4.67 -0.21
N VAL A 142 14.82 4.80 -0.37
CA VAL A 142 13.84 3.70 -0.38
C VAL A 142 13.07 3.77 -1.70
N THR A 143 12.92 2.64 -2.37
CA THR A 143 12.13 2.47 -3.59
C THR A 143 11.70 1.02 -3.70
N HIS A 144 10.67 0.75 -4.52
CA HIS A 144 10.26 -0.62 -4.85
C HIS A 144 11.12 -1.19 -5.99
N GLY A 145 11.31 -2.51 -5.98
CA GLY A 145 12.18 -3.25 -6.90
C GLY A 145 11.55 -3.66 -8.23
#